data_AF-A0A439DPH2-F1
#
_entry.id   AF-A0A439DPH2-F1
#
_cell.length_a   1.000
_cell.length_b   1.000
_cell.length_c   1.000
_cell.angle_alpha   90.00
_cell.angle_beta   90.00
_cell.angle_gamma   90.00
#
_symmetry.space_group_name_H-M   'P 1'
#
loop_
_entity.id
_entity.type
_entity.pdbx_description
1 polymer ?
#
loop_
_entity_poly.entity_id
_entity_poly.type
_entity_poly.pdbx_seq_one_letter_code
_entity_poly.pdbx_strand_id
1 'polypeptide(L)'
;MSHGNTAHEVLAVVFQVRGVAPQDETTKPALHVLLWQRALDPERGKWSLPGGRLGADEDLTSSVSRQLAEKVDLREIAHLEQLAVFSDPHRVPGVRTIASTFLGLVPSPATPELPPDTRWHPVADLPPMAFDHGPMVEHARTRLVAKLSYTNIGFALAPTEFALSTLRDIYHAALGHQVDATNLQRVLERRKVITRTGTTARSGRSGGRPAALYKFADARYRVTDEFAALRPPAEPD
;
A
#
# COMPACT_ATOMS: atom_id res chain seq x y z
N MET A 1 -13.54 -12.32 37.85
CA MET A 1 -12.73 -11.97 36.66
C MET A 1 -11.97 -10.71 36.99
N SER A 2 -10.63 -10.69 36.92
CA SER A 2 -9.89 -9.44 37.13
C SER A 2 -9.93 -8.61 35.86
N HIS A 3 -10.40 -7.38 35.96
CA HIS A 3 -10.30 -6.39 34.89
C HIS A 3 -8.98 -5.63 35.09
N GLY A 4 -8.11 -5.65 34.09
CA GLY A 4 -6.83 -4.95 34.11
C GLY A 4 -6.76 -3.87 33.02
N ASN A 5 -5.80 -2.96 33.13
CA ASN A 5 -5.59 -1.93 32.12
C ASN A 5 -5.19 -2.56 30.78
N THR A 6 -5.85 -2.12 29.71
CA THR A 6 -5.52 -2.52 28.33
C THR A 6 -4.93 -1.31 27.61
N ALA A 7 -3.74 -1.49 27.05
CA ALA A 7 -3.12 -0.53 26.16
C ALA A 7 -3.70 -0.64 24.75
N HIS A 8 -3.72 0.48 24.03
CA HIS A 8 -4.07 0.52 22.62
C HIS A 8 -2.94 1.17 21.84
N GLU A 9 -2.48 0.49 20.80
CA GLU A 9 -1.56 1.03 19.81
C GLU A 9 -2.19 1.07 18.42
N VAL A 10 -1.67 1.97 17.60
CA VAL A 10 -2.05 2.12 16.20
C VAL A 10 -0.82 1.88 15.35
N LEU A 11 -0.93 0.95 14.40
CA LEU A 11 0.17 0.54 13.52
C LEU A 11 -0.24 0.69 12.05
N ALA A 12 0.71 1.00 11.18
CA ALA A 12 0.49 1.14 9.75
C ALA A 12 1.36 0.14 8.97
N VAL A 13 0.72 -0.65 8.11
CA VAL A 13 1.40 -1.37 7.04
C VAL A 13 1.36 -0.50 5.79
N VAL A 14 2.49 0.12 5.46
CA VAL A 14 2.60 0.99 4.29
C VAL A 14 3.32 0.25 3.18
N PHE A 15 2.67 0.09 2.03
CA PHE A 15 3.26 -0.53 0.85
C PHE A 15 3.63 0.47 -0.24
N GLN A 16 4.67 0.12 -0.98
CA GLN A 16 5.05 0.76 -2.24
C GLN A 16 5.58 -0.31 -3.21
N VAL A 17 5.22 -0.23 -4.49
CA VAL A 17 5.94 -1.00 -5.51
C VAL A 17 7.19 -0.24 -5.92
N ARG A 18 8.35 -0.87 -5.79
CA ARG A 18 9.66 -0.29 -6.14
C ARG A 18 10.28 -1.07 -7.30
N GLY A 19 11.22 -0.46 -8.02
CA GLY A 19 11.87 -1.07 -9.19
C GLY A 19 11.07 -0.97 -10.50
N VAL A 20 10.13 -0.02 -10.61
CA VAL A 20 9.28 0.19 -11.81
C VAL A 20 9.90 1.18 -12.82
N ALA A 21 11.16 1.57 -12.61
CA ALA A 21 11.79 2.62 -13.43
C ALA A 21 12.22 2.09 -14.81
N PRO A 22 11.95 2.81 -15.91
CA PRO A 22 12.32 2.38 -17.26
C PRO A 22 13.83 2.35 -17.56
N GLN A 23 14.69 2.79 -16.63
CA GLN A 23 16.13 3.01 -16.84
C GLN A 23 17.02 2.03 -16.08
N ASP A 24 16.46 1.18 -15.23
CA ASP A 24 17.21 0.18 -14.48
C ASP A 24 16.66 -1.23 -14.73
N GLU A 25 17.13 -1.85 -15.82
CA GLU A 25 16.75 -3.21 -16.22
C GLU A 25 17.21 -4.29 -15.21
N THR A 26 18.04 -3.92 -14.22
CA THR A 26 18.60 -4.87 -13.26
C THR A 26 17.68 -5.12 -12.06
N THR A 27 16.81 -4.17 -11.73
CA THR A 27 15.92 -4.27 -10.57
C THR A 27 14.53 -4.73 -10.98
N LYS A 28 14.13 -5.94 -10.58
CA LYS A 28 12.76 -6.43 -10.82
C LYS A 28 11.76 -5.68 -9.94
N PRO A 29 10.60 -5.25 -10.50
CA PRO A 29 9.52 -4.68 -9.71
C PRO A 29 9.10 -5.59 -8.56
N ALA A 30 9.01 -5.04 -7.34
CA ALA A 30 8.62 -5.80 -6.15
C ALA A 30 7.83 -4.94 -5.16
N LEU A 31 6.85 -5.56 -4.50
CA LEU A 31 6.11 -4.94 -3.40
C LEU A 31 7.02 -4.84 -2.18
N HIS A 32 7.17 -3.62 -1.67
CA HIS A 32 7.93 -3.33 -0.45
C HIS A 32 7.01 -2.82 0.65
N VAL A 33 7.39 -3.07 1.89
CA VAL A 33 6.78 -2.51 3.09
C VAL A 33 7.75 -1.57 3.80
N LEU A 34 7.24 -0.44 4.29
CA LEU A 34 8.04 0.48 5.10
C LEU A 34 8.15 -0.06 6.53
N LEU A 35 9.38 -0.29 7.00
CA LEU A 35 9.66 -0.75 8.34
C LEU A 35 10.63 0.17 9.06
N TRP A 36 10.58 0.13 10.39
CA TRP A 36 11.47 0.84 11.29
C TRP A 36 12.14 -0.11 12.27
N GLN A 37 13.46 -0.01 12.40
CA GLN A 37 14.24 -0.66 13.44
C GLN A 37 13.95 -0.12 14.85
N ARG A 38 13.44 -0.96 15.73
CA ARG A 38 13.11 -0.60 17.12
C ARG A 38 14.34 -0.17 17.91
N ALA A 39 14.25 0.98 18.57
CA ALA A 39 15.26 1.50 19.48
C ALA A 39 14.99 1.16 20.97
N LEU A 40 13.93 0.41 21.29
CA LEU A 40 13.48 0.14 22.65
C LEU A 40 13.32 -1.36 22.92
N ASP A 41 13.51 -1.76 24.17
CA ASP A 41 13.17 -3.10 24.65
C ASP A 41 11.67 -3.23 24.94
N PRO A 42 11.09 -4.44 24.84
CA PRO A 42 11.72 -5.67 24.32
C PRO A 42 11.90 -5.60 22.80
N GLU A 43 12.74 -6.51 22.29
CA GLU A 43 13.03 -6.70 20.85
C GLU A 43 13.71 -5.51 20.17
N ARG A 44 14.57 -4.82 20.92
CA ARG A 44 15.49 -3.80 20.39
C ARG A 44 16.28 -4.36 19.20
N GLY A 45 16.39 -3.57 18.14
CA GLY A 45 17.10 -3.94 16.91
C GLY A 45 16.28 -4.75 15.89
N LYS A 46 15.10 -5.28 16.25
CA LYS A 46 14.18 -5.89 15.28
C LYS A 46 13.43 -4.84 14.47
N TRP A 47 12.94 -5.24 13.29
CA TRP A 47 12.13 -4.37 12.42
C TRP A 47 10.66 -4.38 12.82
N SER A 48 10.02 -3.24 12.76
CA SER A 48 8.63 -3.05 13.20
C SER A 48 7.85 -2.16 12.24
N LEU A 49 6.53 -2.26 12.30
CA LEU A 49 5.66 -1.36 11.57
C LEU A 49 5.71 0.03 12.20
N PRO A 50 5.65 1.11 11.40
CA PRO A 50 5.41 2.45 11.90
C PRO A 50 4.15 2.51 12.75
N GLY A 51 4.20 3.20 13.87
CA GLY A 51 3.07 3.30 14.79
C GLY A 51 3.49 3.57 16.23
N GLY A 52 2.50 3.60 17.11
CA GLY A 52 2.71 3.87 18.51
C GLY A 52 1.41 3.89 19.31
N ARG A 53 1.50 4.36 20.55
CA ARG A 53 0.34 4.42 21.46
C ARG A 53 -0.71 5.40 20.96
N LEU A 54 -1.98 5.00 21.13
CA LEU A 54 -3.12 5.90 20.96
C LEU A 54 -3.14 6.91 22.11
N GLY A 55 -3.18 8.20 21.79
CA GLY A 55 -3.36 9.28 22.73
C GLY A 55 -4.77 9.32 23.33
N ALA A 56 -4.92 9.99 24.47
CA ALA A 56 -6.21 10.07 25.17
C ALA A 56 -7.25 10.95 24.43
N ASP A 57 -6.78 11.92 23.65
CA ASP A 57 -7.61 12.96 23.00
C ASP A 57 -7.59 12.86 21.45
N GLU A 58 -7.28 11.68 20.90
CA GLU A 58 -7.24 11.44 19.45
C GLU A 58 -8.03 10.18 19.05
N ASP A 59 -8.55 10.14 17.83
CA ASP A 59 -9.13 8.93 17.25
C ASP A 59 -8.06 8.09 16.52
N LEU A 60 -8.43 6.89 16.06
CA LEU A 60 -7.50 5.98 15.38
C LEU A 60 -6.91 6.57 14.09
N THR A 61 -7.74 7.28 13.33
CA THR A 61 -7.34 7.89 12.05
C THR A 61 -6.33 9.02 12.28
N SER A 62 -6.61 9.89 13.25
CA SER A 62 -5.71 10.97 13.67
C SER A 62 -4.41 10.40 14.22
N SER A 63 -4.49 9.33 15.02
CA SER A 63 -3.31 8.65 15.57
C SER A 63 -2.42 8.09 14.46
N VAL A 64 -2.96 7.32 13.51
CA VAL A 64 -2.14 6.76 12.42
C VAL A 64 -1.51 7.85 11.56
N SER A 65 -2.25 8.93 11.28
CA SER A 65 -1.72 10.07 10.55
C SER A 65 -0.57 10.73 11.31
N ARG A 66 -0.72 10.99 12.61
CA ARG A 66 0.36 11.54 13.45
C ARG A 66 1.59 10.63 13.46
N GLN A 67 1.40 9.33 13.72
CA GLN A 67 2.49 8.36 13.79
C GLN A 67 3.26 8.23 12.47
N LEU A 68 2.55 8.32 11.34
CA LEU A 68 3.18 8.33 10.02
C LEU A 68 3.87 9.67 9.72
N ALA A 69 3.27 10.82 10.09
CA ALA A 69 3.85 12.15 9.90
C ALA A 69 5.16 12.37 10.65
N GLU A 70 5.32 11.71 11.81
CA GLU A 70 6.56 11.77 12.58
C GLU A 70 7.77 11.19 11.82
N LYS A 71 7.53 10.40 10.76
CA LYS A 71 8.56 9.53 10.13
C LYS A 71 8.56 9.53 8.60
N VAL A 72 7.47 9.98 7.98
CA VAL A 72 7.27 10.00 6.53
C VAL A 72 6.46 11.24 6.20
N ASP A 73 6.74 11.85 5.07
CA ASP A 73 5.85 12.89 4.53
C ASP A 73 4.49 12.27 4.13
N LEU A 74 3.45 12.57 4.91
CA LEU A 74 2.08 12.07 4.66
C LEU A 74 1.53 12.42 3.28
N ARG A 75 2.04 13.48 2.63
CA ARG A 75 1.58 13.91 1.30
C ARG A 75 1.80 12.85 0.23
N GLU A 76 2.65 11.87 0.50
CA GLU A 76 2.95 10.79 -0.43
C GLU A 76 2.03 9.57 -0.29
N ILE A 77 1.17 9.51 0.74
CA ILE A 77 0.23 8.41 0.93
C ILE A 77 -1.02 8.68 0.10
N ALA A 78 -1.19 7.92 -0.98
CA ALA A 78 -2.32 8.06 -1.89
C ALA A 78 -3.59 7.32 -1.42
N HIS A 79 -3.45 6.37 -0.50
CA HIS A 79 -4.57 5.64 0.10
C HIS A 79 -4.25 5.19 1.52
N LEU A 80 -5.20 5.34 2.43
CA LEU A 80 -5.10 4.87 3.82
C LEU A 80 -6.45 4.33 4.27
N GLU A 81 -6.48 3.10 4.78
CA GLU A 81 -7.70 2.48 5.29
C GLU A 81 -7.45 1.61 6.52
N GLN A 82 -8.46 1.46 7.36
CA GLN A 82 -8.39 0.52 8.47
C GLN A 82 -8.31 -0.93 7.95
N LEU A 83 -7.36 -1.68 8.49
CA LEU A 83 -7.07 -3.05 8.08
C LEU A 83 -7.78 -4.06 8.99
N ALA A 84 -7.32 -4.18 10.24
CA ALA A 84 -7.83 -5.14 11.22
C ALA A 84 -7.50 -4.71 12.66
N VAL A 85 -8.01 -5.46 13.63
CA VAL A 85 -7.64 -5.33 15.05
C VAL A 85 -6.95 -6.61 15.49
N PHE A 86 -5.74 -6.48 16.03
CA PHE A 86 -4.95 -7.58 16.58
C PHE A 86 -5.01 -7.49 18.10
N SER A 87 -5.55 -8.52 18.73
CA SER A 87 -5.90 -8.49 20.14
C SER A 87 -5.48 -9.73 20.90
N ASP A 88 -4.56 -10.56 20.37
CA ASP A 88 -4.03 -11.70 21.11
C ASP A 88 -3.48 -11.26 22.50
N PRO A 89 -3.84 -11.93 23.60
CA PRO A 89 -3.41 -11.53 24.94
C PRO A 89 -1.91 -11.43 25.17
N HIS A 90 -1.12 -12.18 24.39
CA HIS A 90 0.33 -12.34 24.56
C HIS A 90 1.11 -11.79 23.36
N ARG A 91 0.47 -11.03 22.47
CA ARG A 91 1.14 -10.46 21.27
C ARG A 91 2.36 -9.62 21.60
N VAL A 92 2.31 -8.88 22.71
CA VAL A 92 3.41 -8.06 23.22
C VAL A 92 3.60 -8.41 24.70
N PRO A 93 4.84 -8.64 25.18
CA PRO A 93 5.11 -8.85 26.59
C PRO A 93 4.69 -7.66 27.45
N GLY A 94 4.20 -7.93 28.67
CA GLY A 94 3.85 -6.89 29.65
C GLY A 94 2.36 -6.58 29.67
N VAL A 95 2.00 -5.29 29.56
CA VAL A 95 0.60 -4.85 29.64
C VAL A 95 -0.17 -5.38 28.43
N ARG A 96 -1.37 -5.94 28.66
CA ARG A 96 -2.27 -6.36 27.58
C ARG A 96 -2.43 -5.22 26.59
N THR A 97 -2.07 -5.46 25.33
CA THR A 97 -2.08 -4.44 24.28
C THR A 97 -2.91 -4.92 23.10
N ILE A 98 -3.81 -4.06 22.63
CA ILE A 98 -4.57 -4.24 21.38
C ILE A 98 -3.96 -3.32 20.33
N ALA A 99 -3.79 -3.80 19.11
CA ALA A 99 -3.36 -3.01 17.97
C ALA A 99 -4.49 -2.81 16.96
N SER A 100 -4.80 -1.56 16.63
CA SER A 100 -5.59 -1.24 15.44
C SER A 100 -4.64 -0.96 14.28
N THR A 101 -4.77 -1.70 13.19
CA THR A 101 -3.86 -1.61 12.05
C THR A 101 -4.50 -0.91 10.87
N PHE A 102 -3.67 -0.24 10.07
CA PHE A 102 -4.05 0.42 8.83
C PHE A 102 -3.22 -0.09 7.66
N LEU A 103 -3.80 -0.05 6.46
CA LEU A 103 -3.11 -0.27 5.18
C LEU A 103 -2.92 1.09 4.52
N GLY A 104 -1.67 1.49 4.31
CA GLY A 104 -1.26 2.67 3.54
C GLY A 104 -0.65 2.26 2.20
N LEU A 105 -0.91 3.02 1.13
CA LEU A 105 -0.29 2.84 -0.18
C LEU A 105 0.38 4.14 -0.64
N VAL A 106 1.62 4.00 -1.08
CA VAL A 106 2.44 5.09 -1.64
C VAL A 106 2.66 4.81 -3.13
N PRO A 107 2.45 5.81 -4.02
CA PRO A 107 2.70 5.65 -5.44
C PRO A 107 4.15 5.24 -5.73
N SER A 108 4.36 4.38 -6.74
CA SER A 108 5.69 3.90 -7.13
C SER A 108 6.72 4.99 -7.49
N PRO A 109 6.35 6.16 -8.06
CA PRO A 109 7.35 7.21 -8.34
C PRO A 109 7.69 8.08 -7.12
N ALA A 110 6.96 7.96 -6.01
CA ALA A 110 7.21 8.76 -4.81
C ALA A 110 8.51 8.31 -4.12
N THR A 111 9.26 9.26 -3.59
CA THR A 111 10.57 9.02 -2.97
C THR A 111 10.62 9.76 -1.63
N PRO A 112 9.94 9.23 -0.59
CA PRO A 112 9.86 9.92 0.68
C PRO A 112 11.24 10.00 1.30
N GLU A 113 11.57 11.13 1.90
CA GLU A 113 12.74 11.23 2.77
C GLU A 113 12.49 10.37 4.01
N LEU A 114 13.39 9.41 4.25
CA LEU A 114 13.27 8.47 5.37
C LEU A 114 14.33 8.76 6.43
N PRO A 115 13.98 8.65 7.72
CA PRO A 115 14.95 8.61 8.81
C PRO A 115 15.95 7.45 8.66
N PRO A 116 17.17 7.55 9.23
CA PRO A 116 18.21 6.52 9.09
C PRO A 116 17.84 5.11 9.56
N ASP A 117 16.89 5.00 10.49
CA ASP A 117 16.39 3.76 11.07
C ASP A 117 15.14 3.20 10.36
N THR A 118 14.73 3.85 9.27
CA THR A 118 13.51 3.54 8.51
C THR A 118 13.88 3.20 7.07
N ARG A 119 13.36 2.07 6.56
CA ARG A 119 13.64 1.64 5.18
C ARG A 119 12.55 0.75 4.59
N TRP A 120 12.53 0.73 3.26
CA TRP A 120 11.69 -0.17 2.49
C TRP A 120 12.29 -1.57 2.43
N HIS A 121 11.48 -2.58 2.72
CA HIS A 121 11.86 -4.00 2.66
C HIS A 121 10.98 -4.77 1.67
N PRO A 122 11.54 -5.68 0.85
CA PRO A 122 10.73 -6.55 0.01
C PRO A 122 9.77 -7.38 0.87
N VAL A 123 8.48 -7.39 0.53
CA VAL A 123 7.48 -8.20 1.26
C VAL A 123 7.77 -9.70 1.12
N ALA A 124 8.42 -10.09 0.03
CA ALA A 124 8.83 -11.48 -0.22
C ALA A 124 10.07 -11.91 0.60
N ASP A 125 10.79 -10.97 1.22
CA ASP A 125 12.03 -11.22 1.97
C ASP A 125 12.09 -10.30 3.20
N LEU A 126 11.16 -10.52 4.12
CA LEU A 126 11.05 -9.71 5.33
C LEU A 126 12.19 -10.02 6.31
N PRO A 127 12.81 -9.00 6.91
CA PRO A 127 13.77 -9.20 7.99
C PRO A 127 13.05 -9.75 9.25
N PRO A 128 13.79 -10.19 10.28
CA PRO A 128 13.21 -10.53 11.57
C PRO A 128 12.37 -9.37 12.12
N MET A 129 11.06 -9.61 12.21
CA MET A 129 10.09 -8.62 12.66
C MET A 129 9.81 -8.73 14.15
N ALA A 130 9.42 -7.61 14.74
CA ALA A 130 9.02 -7.53 16.12
C ALA A 130 7.61 -8.08 16.33
N PHE A 131 7.40 -8.77 17.45
CA PHE A 131 6.11 -9.27 17.91
C PHE A 131 5.36 -10.03 16.81
N ASP A 132 4.09 -9.71 16.60
CA ASP A 132 3.20 -10.24 15.57
C ASP A 132 3.12 -9.33 14.32
N HIS A 133 4.10 -8.44 14.09
CA HIS A 133 4.05 -7.51 12.96
C HIS A 133 4.20 -8.19 11.60
N GLY A 134 4.94 -9.30 11.50
CA GLY A 134 5.03 -10.10 10.27
C GLY A 134 3.66 -10.59 9.78
N PRO A 135 2.86 -11.26 10.63
CA PRO A 135 1.47 -11.59 10.34
C PRO A 135 0.61 -10.41 9.87
N MET A 136 0.81 -9.20 10.41
CA MET A 136 0.08 -8.00 9.97
C MET A 136 0.43 -7.61 8.52
N VAL A 137 1.70 -7.73 8.12
CA VAL A 137 2.14 -7.47 6.74
C VAL A 137 1.47 -8.44 5.77
N GLU A 138 1.41 -9.73 6.10
CA GLU A 138 0.76 -10.72 5.25
C GLU A 138 -0.76 -10.49 5.15
N HIS A 139 -1.40 -10.10 6.26
CA HIS A 139 -2.82 -9.73 6.25
C HIS A 139 -3.10 -8.50 5.36
N ALA A 140 -2.23 -7.48 5.43
CA ALA A 140 -2.30 -6.30 4.58
C ALA A 140 -2.10 -6.64 3.09
N ARG A 141 -1.13 -7.51 2.78
CA ARG A 141 -0.88 -7.99 1.42
C ARG A 141 -2.10 -8.71 0.87
N THR A 142 -2.68 -9.63 1.64
CA THR A 142 -3.91 -10.34 1.28
C THR A 142 -5.05 -9.36 1.00
N ARG A 143 -5.22 -8.33 1.84
CA ARG A 143 -6.23 -7.27 1.63
C ARG A 143 -5.99 -6.52 0.32
N LEU A 144 -4.75 -6.12 0.04
CA LEU A 144 -4.39 -5.40 -1.19
C LEU A 144 -4.70 -6.25 -2.44
N VAL A 145 -4.24 -7.51 -2.45
CA VAL A 145 -4.49 -8.46 -3.55
C VAL A 145 -5.98 -8.63 -3.81
N ALA A 146 -6.78 -8.80 -2.76
CA ALA A 146 -8.23 -8.88 -2.90
C ALA A 146 -8.80 -7.59 -3.50
N LYS A 147 -8.44 -6.42 -2.98
CA LYS A 147 -8.97 -5.13 -3.45
C LYS A 147 -8.59 -4.80 -4.90
N LEU A 148 -7.42 -5.23 -5.37
CA LEU A 148 -7.04 -5.09 -6.78
C LEU A 148 -7.98 -5.84 -7.73
N SER A 149 -8.71 -6.85 -7.25
CA SER A 149 -9.61 -7.66 -8.08
C SER A 149 -10.96 -7.00 -8.37
N TYR A 150 -11.47 -6.17 -7.45
CA TYR A 150 -12.84 -5.62 -7.51
C TYR A 150 -12.93 -4.09 -7.32
N THR A 151 -11.81 -3.38 -7.17
CA THR A 151 -11.78 -1.91 -6.97
C THR A 151 -10.82 -1.23 -7.94
N ASN A 152 -10.71 0.10 -7.86
CA ASN A 152 -9.70 0.88 -8.59
C ASN A 152 -8.42 1.12 -7.78
N ILE A 153 -8.21 0.50 -6.61
CA ILE A 153 -7.12 0.82 -5.65
C ILE A 153 -5.71 0.90 -6.25
N GLY A 154 -5.47 0.28 -7.42
CA GLY A 154 -4.23 0.42 -8.18
C GLY A 154 -3.83 1.88 -8.48
N PHE A 155 -4.78 2.83 -8.46
CA PHE A 155 -4.46 4.27 -8.59
C PHE A 155 -3.47 4.75 -7.52
N ALA A 156 -3.50 4.15 -6.32
CA ALA A 156 -2.67 4.56 -5.20
C ALA A 156 -1.25 3.99 -5.26
N LEU A 157 -0.99 3.06 -6.20
CA LEU A 157 0.34 2.49 -6.45
C LEU A 157 0.97 3.02 -7.74
N ALA A 158 0.16 3.49 -8.69
CA ALA A 158 0.64 3.93 -10.00
C ALA A 158 1.02 5.42 -10.02
N PRO A 159 1.89 5.83 -10.97
CA PRO A 159 2.01 7.25 -11.33
C PRO A 159 0.68 7.82 -11.83
N THR A 160 0.56 9.15 -11.88
CA THR A 160 -0.62 9.83 -12.43
C THR A 160 -0.88 9.46 -13.90
N GLU A 161 0.18 9.31 -14.70
CA GLU A 161 0.13 8.81 -16.07
C GLU A 161 1.17 7.70 -16.27
N PHE A 162 0.79 6.64 -16.98
CA PHE A 162 1.63 5.45 -17.14
C PHE A 162 1.43 4.75 -18.48
N ALA A 163 2.47 4.03 -18.92
CA ALA A 163 2.32 3.01 -19.96
C ALA A 163 1.72 1.72 -19.36
N LEU A 164 1.08 0.88 -20.17
CA LEU A 164 0.51 -0.39 -19.67
C LEU A 164 1.57 -1.35 -19.11
N SER A 165 2.81 -1.29 -19.61
CA SER A 165 3.91 -2.08 -19.06
C SER A 165 4.20 -1.72 -17.61
N THR A 166 4.25 -0.42 -17.29
CA THR A 166 4.41 0.08 -15.91
C THR A 166 3.27 -0.40 -15.01
N LEU A 167 2.02 -0.29 -15.47
CA LEU A 167 0.88 -0.75 -14.67
C LEU A 167 0.89 -2.26 -14.47
N ARG A 168 1.22 -3.03 -15.52
CA ARG A 168 1.41 -4.48 -15.45
C ARG A 168 2.46 -4.84 -14.40
N ASP A 169 3.59 -4.14 -14.39
CA ASP A 169 4.68 -4.40 -13.44
C ASP A 169 4.26 -4.14 -11.99
N ILE A 170 3.49 -3.09 -11.76
CA ILE A 170 2.87 -2.81 -10.45
C ILE A 170 1.92 -3.93 -10.03
N TYR A 171 1.02 -4.36 -10.92
CA TYR A 171 0.09 -5.44 -10.63
C TYR A 171 0.80 -6.78 -10.39
N HIS A 172 1.81 -7.10 -11.19
CA HIS A 172 2.64 -8.29 -11.00
C HIS A 172 3.32 -8.29 -9.63
N ALA A 173 3.95 -7.17 -9.25
CA ALA A 173 4.63 -7.04 -7.98
C ALA A 173 3.67 -7.17 -6.78
N ALA A 174 2.48 -6.56 -6.87
CA ALA A 174 1.49 -6.60 -5.79
C ALA A 174 0.78 -7.97 -5.69
N LEU A 175 0.45 -8.59 -6.82
CA LEU A 175 -0.25 -9.90 -6.87
C LEU A 175 0.69 -11.08 -6.62
N GLY A 176 1.99 -10.93 -6.89
CA GLY A 176 2.99 -11.99 -6.73
C GLY A 176 2.95 -13.05 -7.84
N HIS A 177 2.29 -12.79 -8.97
CA HIS A 177 2.27 -13.66 -10.15
C HIS A 177 2.23 -12.85 -11.44
N GLN A 178 2.64 -13.46 -12.55
CA GLN A 178 2.68 -12.80 -13.85
C GLN A 178 1.30 -12.25 -14.27
N VAL A 179 1.31 -11.07 -14.87
CA VAL A 179 0.11 -10.38 -15.39
C VAL A 179 0.36 -10.05 -16.85
N ASP A 180 -0.59 -10.41 -17.72
CA ASP A 180 -0.53 -10.03 -19.13
C ASP A 180 -1.04 -8.59 -19.31
N ALA A 181 -0.26 -7.74 -19.99
CA ALA A 181 -0.59 -6.33 -20.18
C ALA A 181 -1.85 -6.14 -21.03
N THR A 182 -2.05 -6.97 -22.06
CA THR A 182 -3.20 -6.87 -22.97
C THR A 182 -4.49 -7.24 -22.24
N ASN A 183 -4.46 -8.32 -21.45
CA ASN A 183 -5.58 -8.73 -20.63
C ASN A 183 -5.90 -7.72 -19.53
N LEU A 184 -4.87 -7.19 -18.85
CA LEU A 184 -5.04 -6.14 -17.84
C LEU A 184 -5.70 -4.91 -18.44
N GLN A 185 -5.19 -4.41 -19.56
CA GLN A 185 -5.77 -3.28 -20.29
C GLN A 185 -7.25 -3.54 -20.62
N ARG A 186 -7.53 -4.68 -21.28
CA ARG A 186 -8.89 -5.05 -21.70
C ARG A 186 -9.87 -5.10 -20.53
N VAL A 187 -9.46 -5.66 -19.38
CA VAL A 187 -10.30 -5.75 -18.19
C VAL A 187 -10.58 -4.36 -17.60
N LEU A 188 -9.54 -3.54 -17.44
CA LEU A 188 -9.66 -2.21 -16.82
C LEU A 188 -10.41 -1.21 -17.71
N GLU A 189 -10.22 -1.24 -19.02
CA GLU A 189 -10.98 -0.41 -19.97
C GLU A 189 -12.46 -0.80 -19.98
N ARG A 190 -12.77 -2.12 -20.03
CA ARG A 190 -14.16 -2.61 -19.98
C ARG A 190 -14.88 -2.14 -18.70
N ARG A 191 -14.17 -2.12 -17.58
CA ARG A 191 -14.68 -1.63 -16.28
C ARG A 191 -14.62 -0.10 -16.12
N LYS A 192 -14.18 0.64 -17.16
CA LYS A 192 -13.99 2.10 -17.14
C LYS A 192 -13.10 2.57 -15.98
N VAL A 193 -12.05 1.81 -15.66
CA VAL A 193 -11.12 2.10 -14.57
C VAL A 193 -9.94 2.95 -15.04
N ILE A 194 -9.52 2.75 -16.28
CA ILE A 194 -8.46 3.54 -16.93
C ILE A 194 -8.97 4.18 -18.21
N THR A 195 -8.35 5.29 -18.60
CA THR A 195 -8.60 5.96 -19.88
C THR A 195 -7.28 6.36 -20.53
N ARG A 196 -7.28 6.46 -21.86
CA ARG A 196 -6.14 7.01 -22.60
C ARG A 196 -6.03 8.50 -22.35
N THR A 197 -4.81 9.00 -22.24
CA THR A 197 -4.53 10.43 -22.11
C THR A 197 -4.51 11.15 -23.46
N GLY A 198 -4.35 10.40 -24.56
CA GLY A 198 -4.08 10.95 -25.90
C GLY A 198 -2.60 11.29 -26.12
N THR A 199 -1.76 11.13 -25.10
CA THR A 199 -0.31 11.34 -25.17
C THR A 199 0.45 10.02 -25.25
N THR A 200 1.72 10.08 -25.66
CA THR A 200 2.62 8.92 -25.65
C THR A 200 3.83 9.19 -24.78
N ALA A 201 4.44 8.14 -24.25
CA ALA A 201 5.71 8.22 -23.53
C ALA A 201 6.78 8.84 -24.42
N ARG A 202 7.86 9.37 -23.83
CA ARG A 202 9.03 9.77 -24.62
C ARG A 202 9.63 8.54 -25.29
N SER A 203 10.03 8.66 -26.56
CA SER A 203 10.73 7.59 -27.26
C SER A 203 11.99 7.20 -26.49
N GLY A 204 12.14 5.91 -26.16
CA GLY A 204 13.32 5.39 -25.51
C GLY A 204 14.54 5.39 -26.44
N ARG A 205 15.74 5.20 -25.87
CA ARG A 205 17.00 5.12 -26.64
C ARG A 205 17.02 3.98 -27.67
N SER A 206 16.17 2.97 -27.49
CA SER A 206 16.02 1.78 -28.34
C SER A 206 15.13 1.99 -29.58
N GLY A 207 14.62 3.21 -29.84
CA GLY A 207 14.03 3.57 -31.13
C GLY A 207 12.65 2.97 -31.46
N GLY A 208 11.95 2.39 -30.47
CA GLY A 208 10.60 1.87 -30.66
C GLY A 208 9.51 2.95 -30.72
N ARG A 209 8.32 2.59 -31.26
CA ARG A 209 7.14 3.47 -31.25
C ARG A 209 6.82 3.84 -29.79
N PRO A 210 6.72 5.13 -29.45
CA PRO A 210 6.43 5.53 -28.08
C PRO A 210 5.08 4.98 -27.61
N ALA A 211 5.07 4.41 -26.40
CA ALA A 211 3.91 3.75 -25.84
C ALA A 211 2.79 4.75 -25.53
N ALA A 212 1.53 4.39 -25.80
CA ALA A 212 0.40 5.21 -25.38
C ALA A 212 0.33 5.30 -23.85
N LEU A 213 -0.01 6.49 -23.34
CA LEU A 213 -0.18 6.73 -21.91
C LEU A 213 -1.65 6.65 -21.50
N TYR A 214 -1.83 6.21 -20.27
CA TYR A 214 -3.10 5.98 -19.61
C TYR A 214 -3.07 6.63 -18.23
N LYS A 215 -4.25 6.88 -17.69
CA LYS A 215 -4.45 7.28 -16.30
C LYS A 215 -5.66 6.55 -15.73
N PHE A 216 -5.74 6.46 -14.41
CA PHE A 216 -6.97 6.06 -13.74
C PHE A 216 -8.06 7.10 -14.00
N ALA A 217 -9.30 6.64 -14.19
CA ALA A 217 -10.44 7.52 -14.46
C ALA A 217 -10.86 8.33 -13.22
N ASP A 218 -10.66 7.78 -12.03
CA ASP A 218 -10.87 8.46 -10.74
C ASP A 218 -9.75 8.02 -9.78
N ALA A 219 -9.25 8.96 -8.97
CA ALA A 219 -8.28 8.74 -7.90
C ALA A 219 -8.95 8.61 -6.51
N ARG A 220 -10.29 8.55 -6.46
CA ARG A 220 -11.04 8.16 -5.27
C ARG A 220 -11.31 6.67 -5.28
N TYR A 221 -11.13 6.04 -4.12
CA TYR A 221 -11.37 4.61 -3.95
C TYR A 221 -12.85 4.26 -4.17
N ARG A 222 -13.10 3.32 -5.09
CA ARG A 222 -14.45 2.80 -5.39
C ARG A 222 -14.40 1.34 -5.84
N VAL A 223 -15.51 0.65 -5.67
CA VAL A 223 -15.75 -0.66 -6.29
C VAL A 223 -15.90 -0.45 -7.81
N THR A 224 -15.31 -1.34 -8.60
CA THR A 224 -15.28 -1.24 -10.08
C THR A 224 -15.98 -2.40 -10.78
N ASP A 225 -16.37 -3.42 -10.02
CA ASP A 225 -17.17 -4.55 -10.47
C ASP A 225 -18.43 -4.63 -9.63
N GLU A 226 -19.28 -3.61 -9.78
CA GLU A 226 -20.58 -3.56 -9.14
C GLU A 226 -21.46 -4.65 -9.77
N PHE A 227 -21.81 -5.68 -9.00
CA PHE A 227 -22.90 -6.58 -9.39
C PHE A 227 -24.17 -5.75 -9.62
N ALA A 228 -25.10 -6.24 -10.44
CA ALA A 228 -26.32 -5.52 -10.81
C ALA A 228 -27.14 -4.98 -9.61
N ALA A 229 -27.00 -5.58 -8.43
CA ALA A 229 -27.65 -5.13 -7.19
C ALA A 229 -26.99 -3.91 -6.49
N LEU A 230 -25.78 -3.52 -6.90
CA LEU A 230 -24.97 -2.49 -6.25
C LEU A 230 -24.74 -1.25 -7.12
N ARG A 231 -25.29 -1.21 -8.34
CA ARG A 231 -25.14 -0.07 -9.23
C ARG A 231 -25.99 1.11 -8.71
N PRO A 232 -25.39 2.25 -8.34
CA PRO A 232 -26.17 3.43 -7.99
C PRO A 232 -27.02 3.88 -9.18
N PRO A 233 -28.19 4.51 -8.97
CA PRO A 233 -28.89 5.19 -10.05
C PRO A 233 -27.95 6.20 -10.71
N ALA A 234 -28.00 6.34 -12.03
CA ALA A 234 -27.23 7.38 -12.72
C ALA A 234 -27.61 8.76 -12.15
N GLU A 235 -26.62 9.62 -11.90
CA GLU A 235 -26.91 11.02 -11.56
C GLU A 235 -27.69 11.66 -12.71
N PRO A 236 -28.77 12.42 -12.43
CA PRO A 236 -29.50 13.12 -13.47
C PRO A 236 -28.62 14.19 -14.13
N ASP A 237 -28.69 14.27 -15.46
CA ASP A 237 -28.03 15.28 -16.29
C ASP A 237 -28.38 16.73 -15.89
#